data_AF-A0A6G7YRP4-F1
#
_entry.id   AF-A0A6G7YRP4-F1
#
_cell.length_a   1.000
_cell.length_b   1.000
_cell.length_c   1.000
_cell.angle_alpha   90.00
_cell.angle_beta   90.00
_cell.angle_gamma   90.00
#
_symmetry.space_group_name_H-M   'P 1'
#
loop_
_entity.id
_entity.type
_entity.pdbx_description
1 polymer ?
#
loop_
_entity_poly.entity_id
_entity_poly.type
_entity_poly.pdbx_seq_one_letter_code
_entity_poly.pdbx_strand_id
1 'polypeptide(L)'
;MMRAAAIAAAVTVAPPIAAQSSNQQMLEMAKTIRAQAEQLKSSLSPDDYQAMLDSAAQIEKDVKAGGFSAPAGQEVPSISKKISDEHNGRLEWLTAEEACVGFQWENWRTYAMTVGPALPGRNQRCKAAFAEYETYFKLARDGRGAEANRHLEAYERLAHEAVDYFNANKG
;
A
#
# COMPACT_ATOMS: atom_id res chain seq x y z
N MET A 1 34.54 -37.97 -8.63
CA MET A 1 34.48 -36.53 -8.33
C MET A 1 34.76 -35.79 -9.63
N MET A 2 34.01 -34.83 -10.18
CA MET A 2 32.84 -34.05 -9.79
C MET A 2 32.25 -33.60 -11.14
N ARG A 3 30.97 -33.89 -11.46
CA ARG A 3 30.31 -33.38 -12.67
C ARG A 3 29.67 -32.04 -12.32
N ALA A 4 30.21 -30.95 -12.84
CA ALA A 4 29.60 -29.62 -12.74
C ALA A 4 28.55 -29.47 -13.85
N ALA A 5 27.26 -29.43 -13.46
CA ALA A 5 26.18 -29.00 -14.34
C ALA A 5 25.85 -27.54 -14.00
N ALA A 6 26.15 -26.63 -14.91
CA ALA A 6 25.69 -25.24 -14.84
C ALA A 6 24.24 -25.20 -15.35
N ILE A 7 23.30 -24.90 -14.46
CA ILE A 7 21.90 -24.64 -14.82
C ILE A 7 21.80 -23.15 -15.19
N ALA A 8 21.59 -22.88 -16.48
CA ALA A 8 21.27 -21.56 -16.98
C ALA A 8 19.84 -21.17 -16.53
N ALA A 9 19.73 -20.06 -15.79
CA ALA A 9 18.45 -19.48 -15.41
C ALA A 9 17.81 -18.83 -16.65
N ALA A 10 16.73 -19.41 -17.16
CA ALA A 10 15.92 -18.81 -18.20
C ALA A 10 15.13 -17.64 -17.60
N VAL A 11 15.52 -16.41 -17.96
CA VAL A 11 14.71 -15.21 -17.73
C VAL A 11 13.48 -15.32 -18.63
N THR A 12 12.36 -15.73 -18.05
CA THR A 12 11.06 -15.64 -18.72
C THR A 12 10.64 -14.17 -18.70
N VAL A 13 10.71 -13.54 -19.86
CA VAL A 13 10.05 -12.25 -20.11
C VAL A 13 8.55 -12.53 -20.02
N ALA A 14 7.92 -12.12 -18.92
CA ALA A 14 6.47 -12.17 -18.80
C ALA A 14 5.86 -11.27 -19.88
N PRO A 15 4.90 -11.77 -20.69
CA PRO A 15 4.19 -10.93 -21.64
C PRO A 15 3.40 -9.85 -20.88
N PRO A 16 3.18 -8.68 -21.51
CA PRO A 16 2.31 -7.66 -20.92
C PRO A 16 0.93 -8.27 -20.67
N ILE A 17 0.51 -8.30 -19.41
CA ILE A 17 -0.87 -8.62 -19.05
C ILE A 17 -1.71 -7.46 -19.59
N ALA A 18 -2.27 -7.64 -20.78
CA ALA A 18 -3.37 -6.81 -21.24
C ALA A 18 -4.43 -6.85 -20.13
N ALA A 19 -4.84 -5.68 -19.64
CA ALA A 19 -5.89 -5.55 -18.65
C ALA A 19 -7.12 -6.32 -19.16
N GLN A 20 -7.33 -7.53 -18.63
CA GLN A 20 -8.54 -8.28 -18.90
C GLN A 20 -9.68 -7.43 -18.36
N SER A 21 -10.68 -7.18 -19.21
CA SER A 21 -11.90 -6.50 -18.76
C SER A 21 -12.46 -7.25 -17.54
N SER A 22 -12.98 -6.53 -16.55
CA SER A 22 -13.66 -7.10 -15.37
C SER A 22 -14.63 -8.23 -15.76
N ASN A 23 -15.34 -8.06 -16.88
CA ASN A 23 -16.22 -9.06 -17.46
C ASN A 23 -15.52 -10.39 -17.80
N GLN A 24 -14.33 -10.36 -18.41
CA GLN A 24 -13.56 -11.57 -18.73
C GLN A 24 -13.08 -12.28 -17.46
N GLN A 25 -12.62 -11.53 -16.47
CA GLN A 25 -12.20 -12.09 -15.18
C GLN A 25 -13.36 -12.81 -14.47
N MET A 26 -14.55 -12.20 -14.47
CA MET A 26 -15.74 -12.78 -13.84
C MET A 26 -16.23 -14.04 -14.58
N LEU A 27 -16.11 -14.09 -15.92
CA LEU A 27 -16.41 -15.30 -16.70
C LEU A 27 -15.43 -16.44 -16.37
N GLU A 28 -14.14 -16.15 -16.24
CA GLU A 28 -13.17 -17.15 -15.82
C GLU A 28 -13.45 -17.65 -14.40
N MET A 29 -13.86 -16.77 -13.49
CA MET A 29 -14.27 -17.16 -12.15
C MET A 29 -15.48 -18.12 -12.17
N ALA A 30 -16.50 -17.85 -12.98
CA ALA A 30 -17.65 -18.75 -13.14
C ALA A 30 -17.23 -20.14 -13.66
N LYS A 31 -16.28 -20.20 -14.61
CA LYS A 31 -15.71 -21.48 -15.08
C LYS A 31 -14.96 -22.22 -13.97
N THR A 32 -14.16 -21.50 -13.18
CA THR A 32 -13.44 -22.08 -12.03
C THR A 32 -14.42 -22.66 -11.01
N ILE A 33 -15.51 -21.95 -10.68
CA ILE A 33 -16.52 -22.45 -9.74
C ILE A 33 -17.15 -23.74 -10.24
N ARG A 34 -17.50 -23.84 -11.53
CA ARG A 34 -18.03 -25.10 -12.10
C ARG A 34 -17.01 -26.23 -12.06
N ALA A 35 -15.76 -25.95 -12.42
CA ALA A 35 -14.70 -26.95 -12.36
C ALA A 35 -14.49 -27.45 -10.91
N GLN A 36 -14.55 -26.56 -9.93
CA GLN A 36 -14.47 -26.92 -8.50
C GLN A 36 -15.68 -27.71 -8.04
N ALA A 37 -16.89 -27.34 -8.46
CA ALA A 37 -18.11 -28.10 -8.14
C ALA A 37 -18.01 -29.54 -8.64
N GLU A 38 -17.51 -29.76 -9.86
CA GLU A 38 -17.25 -31.12 -10.38
C GLU A 38 -16.17 -31.86 -9.60
N GLN A 39 -15.07 -31.20 -9.25
CA GLN A 39 -14.00 -31.81 -8.45
C GLN A 39 -14.48 -32.24 -7.06
N LEU A 40 -15.41 -31.49 -6.48
CA LEU A 40 -15.92 -31.71 -5.13
C LEU A 40 -17.26 -32.47 -5.10
N LYS A 41 -17.80 -32.87 -6.25
CA LYS A 41 -19.13 -33.47 -6.37
C LYS A 41 -19.38 -34.66 -5.45
N SER A 42 -18.37 -35.51 -5.23
CA SER A 42 -18.47 -36.66 -4.31
C SER A 42 -18.39 -36.30 -2.83
N SER A 43 -17.96 -35.08 -2.51
CA SER A 43 -17.74 -34.57 -1.16
C SER A 43 -18.77 -33.51 -0.75
N LEU A 44 -19.57 -33.01 -1.70
CA LEU A 44 -20.62 -32.02 -1.47
C LEU A 44 -21.97 -32.71 -1.29
N SER A 45 -22.84 -32.08 -0.49
CA SER A 45 -24.26 -32.43 -0.53
C SER A 45 -24.85 -32.03 -1.89
N PRO A 46 -25.95 -32.67 -2.33
CA PRO A 46 -26.63 -32.29 -3.57
C PRO A 46 -27.02 -30.80 -3.61
N ASP A 47 -27.44 -30.26 -2.47
CA ASP A 47 -27.84 -28.85 -2.34
C ASP A 47 -26.63 -27.91 -2.48
N ASP A 48 -25.50 -28.23 -1.86
CA ASP A 48 -24.28 -27.42 -1.96
C ASP A 48 -23.69 -27.44 -3.37
N TYR A 49 -23.71 -28.61 -4.02
CA TYR A 49 -23.30 -28.74 -5.41
C TYR A 49 -24.19 -27.90 -6.34
N GLN A 50 -25.51 -27.94 -6.14
CA GLN A 50 -26.43 -27.12 -6.93
C GLN A 50 -26.23 -25.62 -6.65
N ALA A 51 -26.02 -25.22 -5.40
CA ALA A 51 -25.76 -23.83 -5.03
C ALA A 51 -24.50 -23.27 -5.71
N MET A 52 -23.44 -24.08 -5.83
CA MET A 52 -22.24 -23.69 -6.58
C MET A 52 -22.51 -23.48 -8.08
N LEU A 53 -23.31 -24.35 -8.69
CA LEU A 53 -23.70 -24.21 -10.10
C LEU A 53 -24.58 -22.98 -10.32
N ASP A 54 -25.52 -22.71 -9.42
CA ASP A 54 -26.40 -21.55 -9.48
C ASP A 54 -25.60 -20.24 -9.32
N SER A 55 -24.62 -20.23 -8.42
CA SER A 55 -23.69 -19.10 -8.25
C SER A 55 -22.91 -18.82 -9.54
N ALA A 56 -22.34 -19.85 -10.17
CA ALA A 56 -21.64 -19.70 -11.45
C ALA A 56 -22.58 -19.20 -12.57
N ALA A 57 -23.80 -19.71 -12.64
CA ALA A 57 -24.79 -19.27 -13.63
C ALA A 57 -25.23 -17.81 -13.41
N GLN A 58 -25.37 -17.39 -12.15
CA GLN A 58 -25.72 -16.01 -11.82
C GLN A 58 -24.60 -15.04 -12.21
N ILE A 59 -23.33 -15.39 -11.97
CA ILE A 59 -22.18 -14.58 -12.43
C ILE A 59 -22.20 -14.40 -13.96
N GLU A 60 -22.42 -15.46 -14.72
CA GLU A 60 -22.50 -15.36 -16.19
C GLU A 60 -23.66 -14.50 -16.66
N LYS A 61 -24.81 -14.61 -16.00
CA LYS A 61 -25.99 -13.79 -16.27
C LYS A 61 -25.69 -12.32 -16.01
N ASP A 62 -25.02 -12.00 -14.90
CA ASP A 62 -24.68 -10.62 -14.52
C ASP A 62 -23.61 -10.03 -15.45
N VAL A 63 -22.63 -10.83 -15.89
CA VAL A 63 -21.68 -10.40 -16.94
C VAL A 63 -22.42 -10.10 -18.25
N LYS A 64 -23.33 -10.97 -18.68
CA LYS A 64 -24.14 -10.76 -19.90
C LYS A 64 -25.04 -9.53 -19.79
N ALA A 65 -25.54 -9.23 -18.59
CA ALA A 65 -26.33 -8.04 -18.30
C ALA A 65 -25.47 -6.76 -18.20
N GLY A 66 -24.14 -6.88 -18.30
CA GLY A 66 -23.21 -5.75 -18.17
C GLY A 66 -23.02 -5.24 -16.75
N GLY A 67 -23.38 -6.05 -15.73
CA GLY A 67 -23.28 -5.70 -14.31
C GLY A 67 -21.85 -5.43 -13.83
N PHE A 68 -20.84 -5.83 -14.61
CA PHE A 68 -19.43 -5.56 -14.32
C PHE A 68 -18.77 -4.63 -15.34
N SER A 69 -19.53 -4.04 -16.28
CA SER A 69 -19.03 -3.17 -17.35
C SER A 69 -18.73 -1.73 -16.92
N ALA A 70 -18.87 -1.40 -15.63
CA ALA A 70 -18.41 -0.10 -15.14
C ALA A 70 -16.88 -0.04 -15.34
N PRO A 71 -16.34 0.98 -16.04
CA PRO A 71 -14.90 1.16 -16.07
C PRO A 71 -14.42 1.23 -14.62
N ALA A 72 -13.37 0.48 -14.29
CA ALA A 72 -12.70 0.65 -13.00
C ALA A 72 -12.43 2.14 -12.85
N GLY A 73 -13.12 2.79 -11.89
CA GLY A 73 -12.90 4.21 -11.63
C GLY A 73 -11.41 4.39 -11.41
N GLN A 74 -10.83 5.46 -11.96
CA GLN A 74 -9.46 5.83 -11.59
C GLN A 74 -9.41 5.93 -10.07
N GLU A 75 -8.71 4.99 -9.44
CA GLU A 75 -8.52 4.98 -8.00
C GLU A 75 -7.76 6.26 -7.65
N VAL A 76 -8.43 7.20 -6.97
CA VAL A 76 -7.75 8.38 -6.43
C VAL A 76 -6.74 7.85 -5.42
N PRO A 77 -5.42 8.05 -5.65
CA PRO A 77 -4.40 7.49 -4.77
C PRO A 77 -4.64 7.98 -3.34
N SER A 78 -4.66 7.05 -2.39
CA SER A 78 -4.70 7.41 -0.98
C SER A 78 -3.49 8.27 -0.62
N ILE A 79 -3.60 9.12 0.41
CA ILE A 79 -2.47 9.93 0.87
C ILE A 79 -1.24 9.05 1.20
N SER A 80 -1.45 7.90 1.82
CA SER A 80 -0.38 6.94 2.10
C SER A 80 0.29 6.44 0.83
N LYS A 81 -0.48 6.17 -0.24
CA LYS A 81 0.09 5.77 -1.52
C LYS A 81 0.89 6.92 -2.14
N LYS A 82 0.38 8.15 -2.12
CA LYS A 82 1.10 9.32 -2.62
C LYS A 82 2.45 9.50 -1.91
N ILE A 83 2.44 9.54 -0.58
CA ILE A 83 3.65 9.72 0.24
C ILE A 83 4.62 8.56 0.03
N SER A 84 4.11 7.32 0.02
CA SER A 84 4.94 6.14 -0.25
C SER A 84 5.60 6.21 -1.64
N ASP A 85 4.86 6.63 -2.67
CA ASP A 85 5.41 6.75 -4.03
C ASP A 85 6.46 7.88 -4.10
N GLU A 86 6.27 8.98 -3.38
CA GLU A 86 7.20 10.11 -3.30
C GLU A 86 8.50 9.77 -2.55
N HIS A 87 8.39 8.97 -1.48
CA HIS A 87 9.49 8.71 -0.54
C HIS A 87 10.02 7.27 -0.60
N ASN A 88 9.99 6.65 -1.77
CA ASN A 88 10.58 5.32 -2.02
C ASN A 88 10.06 4.23 -1.06
N GLY A 89 8.75 4.19 -0.82
CA GLY A 89 8.10 3.22 0.05
C GLY A 89 7.99 3.64 1.51
N ARG A 90 8.42 4.84 1.89
CA ARG A 90 8.46 5.30 3.29
C ARG A 90 7.30 6.23 3.60
N LEU A 91 6.48 5.86 4.58
CA LEU A 91 5.54 6.79 5.20
C LEU A 91 6.22 7.68 6.25
N GLU A 92 7.23 7.15 6.91
CA GLU A 92 8.09 7.89 7.82
C GLU A 92 9.41 8.19 7.08
N TRP A 93 9.38 9.29 6.34
CA TRP A 93 10.48 9.78 5.53
C TRP A 93 11.57 10.48 6.35
N LEU A 94 11.22 11.21 7.41
CA LEU A 94 12.14 12.12 8.12
C LEU A 94 13.33 11.42 8.79
N THR A 95 13.21 10.18 9.25
CA THR A 95 14.38 9.45 9.81
C THR A 95 15.49 9.22 8.78
N ALA A 96 15.17 9.21 7.48
CA ALA A 96 16.15 9.06 6.41
C ALA A 96 16.78 10.41 6.00
N GLU A 97 16.23 11.53 6.45
CA GLU A 97 16.67 12.86 6.07
C GLU A 97 17.70 13.44 7.04
N GLU A 98 18.76 14.03 6.49
CA GLU A 98 19.80 14.72 7.26
C GLU A 98 19.19 15.79 8.19
N ALA A 99 18.14 16.45 7.69
CA ALA A 99 17.40 17.48 8.41
C ALA A 99 16.90 17.01 9.78
N CYS A 100 16.55 15.74 9.96
CA CYS A 100 16.07 15.18 11.22
C CYS A 100 16.93 13.99 11.72
N VAL A 101 18.17 13.84 11.25
CA VAL A 101 19.11 12.82 11.75
C VAL A 101 19.18 12.80 13.29
N GLY A 102 19.15 11.59 13.86
CA GLY A 102 19.14 11.36 15.30
C GLY A 102 17.76 11.40 15.96
N PHE A 103 16.76 12.02 15.32
CA PHE A 103 15.36 11.80 15.71
C PHE A 103 14.95 10.39 15.33
N GLN A 104 14.37 9.67 16.28
CA GLN A 104 13.79 8.34 16.11
C GLN A 104 12.45 8.28 16.86
N TRP A 105 11.64 7.29 16.52
CA TRP A 105 10.34 7.05 17.14
C TRP A 105 10.43 7.02 18.68
N GLU A 106 11.49 6.44 19.22
CA GLU A 106 11.72 6.24 20.65
C GLU A 106 12.13 7.53 21.37
N ASN A 107 12.76 8.48 20.67
CA ASN A 107 13.44 9.59 21.31
C ASN A 107 12.95 10.99 20.88
N TRP A 108 12.04 11.08 19.89
CA TRP A 108 11.75 12.36 19.22
C TRP A 108 11.29 13.48 20.17
N ARG A 109 10.64 13.15 21.28
CA ARG A 109 10.17 14.12 22.27
C ARG A 109 11.32 14.82 23.00
N THR A 110 12.32 14.06 23.38
CA THR A 110 13.41 14.51 24.26
C THR A 110 14.66 14.87 23.48
N TYR A 111 14.87 14.25 22.31
CA TYR A 111 16.03 14.51 21.47
C TYR A 111 16.09 15.99 21.05
N ALA A 112 17.30 16.53 21.10
CA ALA A 112 17.63 17.85 20.60
C ALA A 112 19.11 17.86 20.27
N MET A 113 19.47 18.30 19.07
CA MET A 113 20.85 18.67 18.81
C MET A 113 21.14 19.99 19.53
N THR A 114 22.34 20.13 20.08
CA THR A 114 22.76 21.29 20.89
C THR A 114 23.89 22.11 20.27
N VAL A 115 24.53 21.65 19.18
CA VAL A 115 25.70 22.30 18.56
C VAL A 115 25.44 22.63 17.09
N GLY A 116 25.22 23.92 16.77
CA GLY A 116 24.99 24.41 15.40
C GLY A 116 24.03 25.61 15.34
N PRO A 117 24.14 26.49 14.32
CA PRO A 117 23.48 27.80 14.30
C PRO A 117 21.95 27.77 14.09
N ALA A 118 21.39 26.69 13.53
CA ALA A 118 19.96 26.59 13.19
C ALA A 118 19.20 25.53 14.00
N LEU A 119 19.80 25.01 15.07
CA LEU A 119 19.28 23.81 15.74
C LEU A 119 17.98 24.00 16.51
N PRO A 120 17.70 25.12 17.21
CA PRO A 120 16.41 25.30 17.87
C PRO A 120 15.24 25.23 16.88
N GLY A 121 15.35 25.93 15.75
CA GLY A 121 14.32 25.94 14.70
C GLY A 121 14.16 24.59 14.00
N ARG A 122 15.25 23.87 13.78
CA ARG A 122 15.26 22.49 13.27
C ARG A 122 14.61 21.51 14.25
N ASN A 123 15.05 21.51 15.51
CA ASN A 123 14.52 20.62 16.55
C ASN A 123 13.02 20.82 16.73
N GLN A 124 12.54 22.08 16.72
CA GLN A 124 11.11 22.38 16.82
C GLN A 124 10.31 21.75 15.67
N ARG A 125 10.80 21.85 14.43
CA ARG A 125 10.11 21.34 13.24
C ARG A 125 10.10 19.82 13.19
N CYS A 126 11.24 19.17 13.44
CA CYS A 126 11.29 17.71 13.53
C CYS A 126 10.33 17.20 14.61
N LYS A 127 10.31 17.83 15.80
CA LYS A 127 9.36 17.46 16.87
C LYS A 127 7.90 17.61 16.45
N ALA A 128 7.56 18.68 15.74
CA ALA A 128 6.20 18.91 15.27
C ALA A 128 5.78 17.82 14.27
N ALA A 129 6.63 17.49 13.30
CA ALA A 129 6.34 16.42 12.34
C ALA A 129 6.17 15.07 13.03
N PHE A 130 7.11 14.66 13.90
CA PHE A 130 7.00 13.38 14.63
C PHE A 130 5.76 13.30 15.54
N ALA A 131 5.29 14.42 16.08
CA ALA A 131 4.04 14.45 16.86
C ALA A 131 2.81 14.10 16.00
N GLU A 132 2.75 14.63 14.77
CA GLU A 132 1.70 14.29 13.81
C GLU A 132 1.81 12.83 13.37
N TYR A 133 3.02 12.36 13.07
CA TYR A 133 3.25 10.97 12.69
C TYR A 133 2.83 10.00 13.79
N GLU A 134 3.13 10.33 15.04
CA GLU A 134 2.68 9.54 16.18
C GLU A 134 1.15 9.47 16.28
N THR A 135 0.49 10.61 16.09
CA THR A 135 -0.97 10.68 16.17
C THR A 135 -1.60 9.87 15.04
N TYR A 136 -1.07 9.99 13.82
CA TYR A 136 -1.40 9.13 12.69
C TYR A 136 -1.27 7.65 13.05
N PHE A 137 -0.11 7.22 13.55
CA PHE A 137 0.16 5.81 13.84
C PHE A 137 -0.83 5.24 14.88
N LYS A 138 -1.11 5.98 15.95
CA LYS A 138 -2.09 5.58 16.98
C LYS A 138 -3.49 5.42 16.39
N LEU A 139 -3.95 6.42 15.63
CA LEU A 139 -5.28 6.41 15.02
C LEU A 139 -5.43 5.32 13.95
N ALA A 140 -4.40 5.13 13.12
CA ALA A 140 -4.39 4.09 12.09
C ALA A 140 -4.47 2.69 12.73
N ARG A 141 -3.70 2.46 13.79
CA ARG A 141 -3.74 1.22 14.57
C ARG A 141 -5.12 0.95 15.19
N ASP A 142 -5.81 2.01 15.61
CA ASP A 142 -7.15 1.92 16.20
C ASP A 142 -8.27 1.87 15.12
N GLY A 143 -7.91 1.73 13.83
CA GLY A 143 -8.87 1.63 12.72
C GLY A 143 -9.52 2.95 12.29
N ARG A 144 -9.04 4.09 12.79
CA ARG A 144 -9.61 5.43 12.53
C ARG A 144 -8.99 6.07 11.29
N GLY A 145 -9.01 5.37 10.16
CA GLY A 145 -8.25 5.71 8.94
C GLY A 145 -8.48 7.13 8.40
N ALA A 146 -9.73 7.60 8.35
CA ALA A 146 -10.03 8.94 7.84
C ALA A 146 -9.45 10.07 8.70
N GLU A 147 -9.36 9.87 10.02
CA GLU A 147 -8.75 10.83 10.93
C GLU A 147 -7.23 10.69 10.94
N ALA A 148 -6.73 9.46 10.89
CA ALA A 148 -5.31 9.17 10.76
C ALA A 148 -4.73 9.87 9.52
N ASN A 149 -5.42 9.81 8.38
CA ASN A 149 -4.96 10.45 7.13
C ASN A 149 -4.76 11.96 7.27
N ARG A 150 -5.58 12.67 8.06
CA ARG A 150 -5.37 14.11 8.31
C ARG A 150 -4.05 14.37 9.02
N HIS A 151 -3.68 13.52 9.97
CA HIS A 151 -2.40 13.61 10.67
C HIS A 151 -1.22 13.18 9.78
N LEU A 152 -1.44 12.25 8.85
CA LEU A 152 -0.41 11.88 7.87
C LEU A 152 -0.15 13.00 6.86
N GLU A 153 -1.19 13.71 6.41
CA GLU A 153 -1.06 14.93 5.59
C GLU A 153 -0.34 16.05 6.35
N ALA A 154 -0.65 16.23 7.64
CA ALA A 154 0.00 17.23 8.48
C ALA A 154 1.48 16.88 8.72
N TYR A 155 1.79 15.60 8.97
CA TYR A 155 3.16 15.10 9.05
C TYR A 155 3.93 15.44 7.78
N GLU A 156 3.39 15.11 6.61
CA GLU A 156 4.06 15.33 5.33
C GLU A 156 4.43 16.79 5.11
N ARG A 157 3.47 17.70 5.32
CA ARG A 157 3.72 19.15 5.24
C ARG A 157 4.83 19.59 6.19
N LEU A 158 4.77 19.17 7.45
CA LEU A 158 5.76 19.56 8.46
C LEU A 158 7.14 18.93 8.19
N ALA A 159 7.18 17.75 7.58
CA ALA A 159 8.41 17.09 7.17
C ALA A 159 9.13 17.90 6.09
N HIS A 160 8.42 18.33 5.05
CA HIS A 160 8.96 19.25 4.05
C HIS A 160 9.42 20.57 4.68
N GLU A 161 8.63 21.16 5.58
CA GLU A 161 9.04 22.38 6.29
C GLU A 161 10.32 22.21 7.11
N ALA A 162 10.53 21.04 7.73
CA ALA A 162 11.76 20.72 8.46
C ALA A 162 12.96 20.62 7.52
N VAL A 163 12.80 19.92 6.39
CA VAL A 163 13.85 19.73 5.38
C VAL A 163 14.20 21.05 4.70
N ASP A 164 13.21 21.84 4.29
CA ASP A 164 13.42 23.14 3.65
C ASP A 164 14.13 24.12 4.60
N TYR A 165 13.69 24.16 5.87
CA TYR A 165 14.35 24.97 6.88
C TYR A 165 15.80 24.55 7.08
N PHE A 166 16.07 23.25 7.20
CA PHE A 166 17.43 22.75 7.34
C PHE A 166 18.29 23.13 6.13
N ASN A 167 17.81 22.86 4.92
CA ASN A 167 18.54 23.17 3.67
C ASN A 167 18.82 24.67 3.50
N ALA A 168 17.89 25.54 3.91
CA ALA A 168 18.09 26.99 3.88
C ALA A 168 19.11 27.51 4.91
N ASN A 169 19.44 26.72 5.94
CA ASN A 169 20.25 27.16 7.08
C ASN A 169 21.47 26.25 7.35
N LYS A 170 21.78 25.28 6.48
CA LYS A 170 22.81 24.26 6.74
C LYS A 170 24.27 24.69 6.55
N GLY A 171 24.51 25.95 6.16
CA GLY A 171 25.84 26.59 6.18
C GLY A 171 26.90 25.83 5.40
#